data_AF-A0A1F6HWW0-F1
#
_entry.id   AF-A0A1F6HWW0-F1
#
_cell.length_a   1.000
_cell.length_b   1.000
_cell.length_c   1.000
_cell.angle_alpha   90.00
_cell.angle_beta   90.00
_cell.angle_gamma   90.00
#
_symmetry.space_group_name_H-M   'P 1'
#
loop_
_entity.id
_entity.type
_entity.pdbx_description
1 polymer ?
#
loop_
_entity_poly.entity_id
_entity_poly.type
_entity_poly.pdbx_seq_one_letter_code
_entity_poly.pdbx_strand_id
1 'polypeptide(L)'
;MDPTPESKPENIKQQEILMPRETARALGAGLRKLMGGQLEQIKPYVNNLKNNPQVKDDDVNAMEESITRVLDLISNLRYSEEVKIIPRIGGSDFVFSEERQEEEEIPQSEIIINDSTTPTLNELNNALQHNFNNALGPLRGHSEMISLGAQDENTRESANQILSRFQAAYNELRPIQTADYQLKISKDVSGDTTITPITRPNTQ
;
A
#
# COMPACT_ATOMS: atom_id res chain seq x y z
N MET A 1 17.37 5.45 55.05
CA MET A 1 16.31 5.17 54.08
C MET A 1 16.91 5.45 52.72
N ASP A 2 17.29 4.41 51.99
CA ASP A 2 17.75 4.56 50.61
C ASP A 2 16.53 4.66 49.69
N PRO A 3 16.50 5.58 48.71
CA PRO A 3 15.43 5.65 47.75
C PRO A 3 15.50 4.43 46.81
N THR A 4 14.35 3.79 46.62
CA THR A 4 14.13 2.72 45.66
C THR A 4 14.57 3.18 44.27
N PRO A 5 15.33 2.37 43.48
CA PRO A 5 15.69 2.76 42.14
C PRO A 5 14.42 2.87 41.29
N GLU A 6 14.23 4.00 40.61
CA GLU A 6 13.20 4.14 39.58
C GLU A 6 13.44 3.08 38.51
N SER A 7 12.54 2.09 38.44
CA SER A 7 12.46 1.18 37.32
C SER A 7 12.14 2.00 36.08
N LYS A 8 13.15 2.21 35.22
CA LYS A 8 12.95 2.68 33.85
C LYS A 8 11.85 1.81 33.22
N PRO A 9 10.89 2.38 32.48
CA PRO A 9 9.90 1.58 31.78
C PRO A 9 10.66 0.56 30.93
N GLU A 10 10.39 -0.73 31.16
CA GLU A 10 10.86 -1.79 30.29
C GLU A 10 10.47 -1.38 28.87
N ASN A 11 11.46 -1.23 27.99
CA ASN A 11 11.20 -1.15 26.57
C ASN A 11 10.47 -2.44 26.20
N ILE A 12 9.14 -2.37 26.10
CA ILE A 12 8.33 -3.42 25.51
C ILE A 12 8.93 -3.61 24.13
N LYS A 13 9.66 -4.72 23.93
CA LYS A 13 10.21 -5.07 22.61
C LYS A 13 9.03 -5.05 21.65
N GLN A 14 9.02 -4.10 20.73
CA GLN A 14 8.02 -4.09 19.66
C GLN A 14 8.17 -5.42 18.92
N GLN A 15 7.08 -6.17 18.81
CA GLN A 15 7.09 -7.47 18.20
C GLN A 15 7.25 -7.28 16.69
N GLU A 16 8.46 -7.46 16.19
CA GLU A 16 8.72 -7.45 14.75
C GLU A 16 8.23 -8.76 14.14
N ILE A 17 7.50 -8.67 13.03
CA ILE A 17 7.04 -9.82 12.25
C ILE A 17 7.83 -9.85 10.96
N LEU A 18 8.70 -10.84 10.82
CA LEU A 18 9.42 -11.09 9.57
C LEU A 18 8.47 -11.72 8.55
N MET A 19 8.32 -11.09 7.39
CA MET A 19 7.57 -11.66 6.27
C MET A 19 8.50 -12.56 5.44
N PRO A 20 8.09 -13.79 5.11
CA PRO A 20 8.84 -14.61 4.17
C PRO A 20 9.05 -13.86 2.85
N ARG A 21 10.27 -13.89 2.32
CA ARG A 21 10.66 -13.14 1.11
C ARG A 21 9.76 -13.46 -0.09
N GLU A 22 9.41 -14.73 -0.28
CA GLU A 22 8.49 -15.17 -1.35
C GLU A 22 7.09 -14.56 -1.20
N THR A 23 6.58 -14.47 0.04
CA THR A 23 5.30 -13.84 0.35
C THR A 23 5.33 -12.35 0.06
N ALA A 24 6.37 -11.64 0.52
CA ALA A 24 6.53 -10.20 0.25
C ALA A 24 6.59 -9.91 -1.25
N ARG A 25 7.36 -10.72 -1.98
CA ARG A 25 7.48 -10.64 -3.45
C ARG A 25 6.18 -10.83 -4.18
N ALA A 26 5.47 -11.91 -3.84
CA ALA A 26 4.19 -12.22 -4.44
C ALA A 26 3.16 -11.13 -4.11
N LEU A 27 3.18 -10.59 -2.89
CA LEU A 27 2.35 -9.45 -2.47
C LEU A 27 2.67 -8.20 -3.29
N GLY A 28 3.93 -7.80 -3.39
CA GLY A 28 4.36 -6.64 -4.19
C GLY A 28 3.97 -6.77 -5.66
N ALA A 29 4.16 -7.95 -6.26
CA ALA A 29 3.75 -8.20 -7.64
C ALA A 29 2.23 -8.16 -7.83
N GLY A 30 1.47 -8.76 -6.91
CA GLY A 30 0.01 -8.71 -6.93
C GLY A 30 -0.52 -7.29 -6.78
N LEU A 31 0.03 -6.50 -5.84
CA LEU A 31 -0.32 -5.09 -5.66
C LEU A 31 0.04 -4.25 -6.89
N ARG A 32 1.18 -4.49 -7.54
CA ARG A 32 1.53 -3.83 -8.81
C ARG A 32 0.48 -4.10 -9.88
N LYS A 33 -0.03 -5.34 -9.97
CA LYS A 33 -1.07 -5.71 -10.94
C LYS A 33 -2.40 -5.03 -10.65
N LEU A 34 -2.83 -5.02 -9.39
CA LEU A 34 -4.07 -4.38 -8.93
C LEU A 34 -4.04 -2.87 -9.19
N MET A 35 -3.17 -2.14 -8.49
CA MET A 35 -3.26 -0.69 -8.48
C MET A 35 -2.22 0.03 -9.34
N GLY A 36 -1.13 -0.64 -9.72
CA GLY A 36 -0.02 -0.01 -10.44
C GLY A 36 -0.47 0.61 -11.77
N GLY A 37 -1.27 -0.12 -12.55
CA GLY A 37 -1.78 0.39 -13.83
C GLY A 37 -2.65 1.63 -13.69
N GLN A 38 -3.48 1.70 -12.63
CA GLN A 38 -4.32 2.87 -12.36
C GLN A 38 -3.46 4.09 -11.99
N LEU A 39 -2.44 3.89 -11.14
CA LEU A 39 -1.54 4.96 -10.71
C LEU A 39 -0.65 5.50 -11.84
N GLU A 40 -0.18 4.64 -12.76
CA GLU A 40 0.55 5.10 -13.95
C GLU A 40 -0.34 5.98 -14.85
N GLN A 41 -1.62 5.61 -14.99
CA GLN A 41 -2.58 6.36 -15.79
C GLN A 41 -2.98 7.71 -15.17
N ILE A 42 -2.62 7.98 -13.93
CA ILE A 42 -2.82 9.28 -13.27
C ILE A 42 -1.79 10.32 -13.75
N LYS A 43 -0.56 9.89 -14.07
CA LYS A 43 0.56 10.79 -14.41
C LYS A 43 0.26 11.85 -15.49
N PRO A 44 -0.43 11.53 -16.60
CA PRO A 44 -0.78 12.53 -17.61
C PRO A 44 -1.66 13.66 -17.06
N TYR A 45 -2.62 13.33 -16.18
CA TYR A 45 -3.53 14.32 -15.60
C TYR A 45 -2.81 15.19 -14.57
N VAL A 46 -1.91 14.60 -13.77
CA VAL A 46 -1.04 15.37 -12.87
C VAL A 46 -0.15 16.34 -13.65
N ASN A 47 0.43 15.90 -14.77
CA ASN A 47 1.21 16.77 -15.65
C ASN A 47 0.36 17.89 -16.29
N ASN A 48 -0.91 17.63 -16.62
CA ASN A 48 -1.81 18.69 -17.07
C ASN A 48 -2.02 19.76 -16.00
N LEU A 49 -2.21 19.34 -14.74
CA LEU A 49 -2.35 20.26 -13.60
C LEU A 49 -1.06 21.06 -13.36
N LYS A 50 0.11 20.43 -13.50
CA LYS A 50 1.43 21.07 -13.38
C LYS A 50 1.61 22.28 -14.30
N ASN A 51 1.04 22.20 -15.50
CA ASN A 51 1.17 23.25 -16.51
C ASN A 51 0.04 24.30 -16.42
N ASN A 52 -0.80 24.25 -15.39
CA ASN A 52 -1.93 25.14 -15.22
C ASN A 52 -1.67 26.23 -14.17
N PRO A 53 -1.72 27.54 -14.54
CA PRO A 53 -1.47 28.64 -13.61
C PRO A 53 -2.42 28.75 -12.41
N GLN A 54 -3.58 28.08 -12.42
CA GLN A 54 -4.54 28.08 -11.30
C GLN A 54 -4.15 27.11 -10.19
N VAL A 55 -3.29 26.13 -10.48
CA VAL A 55 -2.91 25.06 -9.56
C VAL A 55 -1.56 25.41 -8.94
N LYS A 56 -1.43 25.24 -7.62
CA LYS A 56 -0.15 25.49 -6.94
C LYS A 56 0.80 24.33 -7.19
N ASP A 57 2.07 24.64 -7.42
CA ASP A 57 3.13 23.64 -7.58
C ASP A 57 3.18 22.68 -6.38
N ASP A 58 3.00 23.18 -5.16
CA ASP A 58 2.99 22.35 -3.93
C ASP A 58 1.90 21.28 -3.95
N ASP A 59 0.71 21.59 -4.47
CA ASP A 59 -0.40 20.63 -4.58
C ASP A 59 -0.04 19.52 -5.59
N VAL A 60 0.59 19.90 -6.71
CA VAL A 60 1.04 18.97 -7.74
C VAL A 60 2.18 18.09 -7.22
N ASN A 61 3.16 18.68 -6.55
CA ASN A 61 4.30 17.95 -5.97
C ASN A 61 3.83 16.93 -4.92
N ALA A 62 2.84 17.28 -4.08
CA ALA A 62 2.26 16.35 -3.12
C ALA A 62 1.55 15.16 -3.80
N MET A 63 0.88 15.38 -4.94
CA MET A 63 0.29 14.31 -5.75
C MET A 63 1.36 13.43 -6.41
N GLU A 64 2.42 14.02 -6.98
CA GLU A 64 3.54 13.28 -7.57
C GLU A 64 4.26 12.42 -6.52
N GLU A 65 4.52 12.98 -5.34
CA GLU A 65 5.13 12.28 -4.21
C GLU A 65 4.23 11.15 -3.70
N SER A 66 2.92 11.37 -3.62
CA SER A 66 1.95 10.34 -3.25
C SER A 66 1.99 9.13 -4.18
N ILE A 67 1.99 9.35 -5.50
CA ILE A 67 2.10 8.28 -6.50
C ILE A 67 3.43 7.54 -6.34
N THR A 68 4.53 8.30 -6.22
CA THR A 68 5.88 7.75 -6.07
C THR A 68 5.98 6.87 -4.83
N ARG A 69 5.53 7.35 -3.66
CA ARG A 69 5.53 6.59 -2.41
C ARG A 69 4.76 5.27 -2.52
N VAL A 70 3.61 5.23 -3.20
CA VAL A 70 2.87 3.96 -3.40
C VAL A 70 3.65 3.01 -4.30
N LEU A 71 4.22 3.52 -5.40
CA LEU A 71 5.02 2.70 -6.31
C LEU A 71 6.30 2.18 -5.63
N ASP A 72 6.92 2.98 -4.77
CA ASP A 72 8.07 2.60 -3.97
C ASP A 72 7.71 1.54 -2.93
N LEU A 73 6.58 1.66 -2.23
CA LEU A 73 6.09 0.62 -1.32
C LEU A 73 5.91 -0.72 -2.06
N ILE A 74 5.30 -0.69 -3.24
CA ILE A 74 5.10 -1.86 -4.10
C ILE A 74 6.45 -2.44 -4.57
N SER A 75 7.38 -1.57 -4.96
CA SER A 75 8.73 -1.94 -5.41
C SER A 75 9.52 -2.60 -4.29
N ASN A 76 9.56 -1.97 -3.12
CA ASN A 76 10.27 -2.49 -1.95
C ASN A 76 9.71 -3.84 -1.48
N LEU A 77 8.38 -3.99 -1.44
CA LEU A 77 7.76 -5.31 -1.18
C LEU A 77 8.26 -6.38 -2.15
N ARG A 78 8.51 -6.00 -3.40
CA ARG A 78 8.97 -6.92 -4.45
C ARG A 78 10.47 -7.18 -4.43
N TYR A 79 11.30 -6.24 -4.03
CA TYR A 79 12.74 -6.30 -4.30
C TYR A 79 13.64 -6.21 -3.07
N SER A 80 13.11 -5.85 -1.89
CA SER A 80 13.90 -5.87 -0.65
C SER A 80 14.33 -7.29 -0.26
N GLU A 81 15.53 -7.42 0.31
CA GLU A 81 15.98 -8.71 0.85
C GLU A 81 15.09 -9.17 2.01
N GLU A 82 14.74 -8.24 2.89
CA GLU A 82 13.97 -8.45 4.10
C GLU A 82 12.81 -7.46 4.17
N VAL A 83 11.63 -7.98 4.50
CA VAL A 83 10.44 -7.18 4.78
C VAL A 83 9.93 -7.53 6.18
N LYS A 84 9.82 -6.52 7.02
CA LYS A 84 9.28 -6.63 8.38
C LYS A 84 7.99 -5.84 8.48
N ILE A 85 7.08 -6.34 9.30
CA ILE A 85 5.94 -5.57 9.82
C ILE A 85 6.23 -5.21 11.26
N ILE A 86 6.21 -3.92 11.59
CA ILE A 86 6.39 -3.40 12.94
C ILE A 86 5.07 -2.80 13.43
N PRO A 87 4.42 -3.39 14.44
CA PRO A 87 3.25 -2.80 15.08
C PRO A 87 3.60 -1.45 15.73
N ARG A 88 2.74 -0.46 15.54
CA ARG A 88 2.84 0.90 16.09
C ARG A 88 1.56 1.27 16.83
N ILE A 89 1.64 2.33 17.62
CA ILE A 89 0.42 2.99 18.12
C ILE A 89 -0.31 3.58 16.91
N GLY A 90 -1.49 3.04 16.59
CA GLY A 90 -2.34 3.53 15.49
C GLY A 90 -2.19 2.81 14.14
N GLY A 91 -1.41 1.74 14.05
CA GLY A 91 -1.27 0.95 12.81
C GLY A 91 -0.04 0.05 12.83
N SER A 92 0.38 -0.44 11.66
CA SER A 92 1.61 -1.21 11.52
C SER A 92 2.41 -0.67 10.33
N ASP A 93 3.74 -0.72 10.40
CA ASP A 93 4.62 -0.20 9.35
C ASP A 93 5.29 -1.33 8.59
N PHE A 94 5.44 -1.18 7.28
CA PHE A 94 6.44 -1.96 6.56
C PHE A 94 7.81 -1.35 6.80
N VAL A 95 8.79 -2.21 7.11
CA VAL A 95 10.21 -1.85 7.16
C VAL A 95 10.95 -2.73 6.19
N PHE A 96 11.70 -2.08 5.31
CA PHE A 96 12.41 -2.68 4.20
C PHE A 96 13.92 -2.61 4.46
N SER A 97 14.63 -3.71 4.19
CA SER A 97 16.09 -3.66 4.06
C SER A 97 16.51 -3.05 2.73
N GLU A 98 17.83 -3.01 2.48
CA GLU A 98 18.39 -2.65 1.19
C GLU A 98 17.72 -3.43 0.03
N GLU A 99 17.48 -2.73 -1.08
CA GLU A 99 16.91 -3.30 -2.30
C GLU A 99 17.94 -4.17 -3.01
N ARG A 100 17.52 -5.34 -3.51
CA ARG A 100 18.27 -6.08 -4.52
C ARG A 100 17.69 -5.86 -5.90
N GLN A 101 18.54 -5.57 -6.86
CA GLN A 101 18.18 -5.52 -8.29
C GLN A 101 18.03 -6.91 -8.94
N GLU A 102 17.86 -7.98 -8.16
CA GLU A 102 17.74 -9.34 -8.72
C GLU A 102 16.26 -9.65 -9.04
N GLU A 103 15.99 -9.86 -10.34
CA GLU A 103 14.75 -10.48 -10.83
C GLU A 103 14.75 -11.99 -10.51
N GLU A 104 14.61 -12.35 -9.24
CA GLU A 104 14.28 -13.74 -8.91
C GLU A 104 12.79 -14.00 -9.22
N GLU A 105 12.52 -15.12 -9.89
CA GLU A 105 11.15 -15.52 -10.25
C GLU A 105 10.27 -15.65 -9.00
N ILE A 106 9.05 -15.14 -9.11
CA ILE A 106 8.01 -15.39 -8.09
C ILE A 106 7.65 -16.88 -8.19
N PRO A 107 7.68 -17.64 -7.07
CA PRO A 107 7.32 -19.05 -7.09
C PRO A 107 5.97 -19.28 -7.77
N GLN A 108 5.87 -20.35 -8.57
CA GLN A 108 4.62 -20.76 -9.22
C GLN A 108 3.58 -21.28 -8.21
N SER A 109 4.01 -21.63 -7.00
CA SER A 109 3.15 -22.17 -5.95
C SER A 109 2.23 -21.12 -5.34
N GLU A 110 1.02 -21.56 -5.03
CA GLU A 110 0.03 -20.77 -4.29
C GLU A 110 0.50 -20.46 -2.87
N ILE A 111 0.39 -19.19 -2.47
CA ILE A 111 0.68 -18.72 -1.11
C ILE A 111 -0.65 -18.41 -0.43
N ILE A 112 -0.90 -19.06 0.69
CA ILE A 112 -2.06 -18.81 1.55
C ILE A 112 -1.59 -18.11 2.82
N ILE A 113 -2.02 -16.87 3.00
CA ILE A 113 -1.87 -16.12 4.24
C ILE A 113 -3.14 -16.40 5.06
N ASN A 114 -3.15 -17.56 5.71
CA ASN A 114 -4.18 -18.02 6.63
C ASN A 114 -3.53 -18.28 7.98
N ASP A 115 -3.81 -17.40 8.93
CA ASP A 115 -3.30 -17.49 10.29
C ASP A 115 -3.76 -18.77 11.01
N SER A 116 -2.88 -19.76 11.17
CA SER A 116 -3.07 -20.76 12.23
C SER A 116 -1.96 -20.78 13.28
N THR A 117 -0.99 -19.85 13.19
CA THR A 117 0.14 -19.79 14.14
C THR A 117 0.65 -18.39 14.48
N THR A 118 0.14 -17.29 13.90
CA THR A 118 0.72 -15.95 14.16
C THR A 118 -0.22 -14.82 13.70
N PRO A 119 -0.34 -13.70 14.45
CA PRO A 119 -1.14 -12.49 14.13
C PRO A 119 -0.83 -11.78 12.77
N THR A 120 -0.16 -12.45 11.84
CA THR A 120 0.35 -12.01 10.55
C THR A 120 -0.72 -11.43 9.64
N LEU A 121 -1.95 -11.98 9.56
CA LEU A 121 -2.97 -11.42 8.66
C LEU A 121 -3.49 -10.07 9.17
N ASN A 122 -3.78 -9.97 10.47
CA ASN A 122 -4.22 -8.71 11.07
C ASN A 122 -3.14 -7.64 10.98
N GLU A 123 -1.89 -7.98 11.29
CA GLU A 123 -0.77 -7.05 11.19
C GLU A 123 -0.45 -6.68 9.74
N LEU A 124 -0.61 -7.60 8.80
CA LEU A 124 -0.52 -7.30 7.37
C LEU A 124 -1.62 -6.35 6.92
N ASN A 125 -2.87 -6.59 7.31
CA ASN A 125 -3.99 -5.70 7.00
C ASN A 125 -3.76 -4.30 7.58
N ASN A 126 -3.30 -4.21 8.83
CA ASN A 126 -2.96 -2.94 9.47
C ASN A 126 -1.81 -2.25 8.74
N ALA A 127 -0.79 -2.99 8.29
CA ALA A 127 0.32 -2.44 7.51
C ALA A 127 -0.13 -1.94 6.13
N LEU A 128 -0.94 -2.72 5.41
CA LEU A 128 -1.52 -2.33 4.13
C LEU A 128 -2.41 -1.10 4.27
N GLN A 129 -3.23 -1.02 5.32
CA GLN A 129 -4.06 0.15 5.60
C GLN A 129 -3.20 1.37 5.92
N HIS A 130 -2.31 1.27 6.90
CA HIS A 130 -1.51 2.40 7.35
C HIS A 130 -0.63 2.96 6.24
N ASN A 131 0.19 2.12 5.61
CA ASN A 131 1.18 2.57 4.62
C ASN A 131 0.53 3.10 3.34
N PHE A 132 -0.46 2.37 2.78
CA PHE A 132 -1.08 2.80 1.52
C PHE A 132 -2.09 3.93 1.70
N ASN A 133 -2.86 3.98 2.81
CA ASN A 133 -3.80 5.09 3.02
C ASN A 133 -3.03 6.40 3.29
N ASN A 134 -1.94 6.34 4.05
CA ASN A 134 -1.06 7.50 4.26
C ASN A 134 -0.41 7.95 2.95
N ALA A 135 0.05 7.00 2.13
CA ALA A 135 0.65 7.32 0.84
C ALA A 135 -0.37 7.93 -0.13
N LEU A 136 -1.59 7.39 -0.22
CA LEU A 136 -2.64 7.85 -1.15
C LEU A 136 -3.45 9.07 -0.68
N GLY A 137 -3.43 9.38 0.62
CA GLY A 137 -4.21 10.47 1.21
C GLY A 137 -4.03 11.82 0.50
N PRO A 138 -2.79 12.29 0.25
CA PRO A 138 -2.54 13.53 -0.48
C PRO A 138 -3.10 13.52 -1.90
N LEU A 139 -2.96 12.41 -2.64
CA LEU A 139 -3.49 12.30 -4.00
C LEU A 139 -4.99 12.55 -4.05
N ARG A 140 -5.74 11.98 -3.12
CA ARG A 140 -7.17 12.23 -2.97
C ARG A 140 -7.44 13.68 -2.57
N GLY A 141 -6.84 14.14 -1.47
CA GLY A 141 -7.15 15.43 -0.87
C GLY A 141 -6.87 16.62 -1.78
N HIS A 142 -5.70 16.64 -2.44
CA HIS A 142 -5.36 17.72 -3.36
C HIS A 142 -6.22 17.68 -4.64
N SER A 143 -6.53 16.48 -5.15
CA SER A 143 -7.40 16.36 -6.32
C SER A 143 -8.85 16.81 -6.03
N GLU A 144 -9.39 16.50 -4.84
CA GLU A 144 -10.71 17.01 -4.40
C GLU A 144 -10.70 18.54 -4.31
N MET A 145 -9.67 19.11 -3.68
CA MET A 145 -9.52 20.57 -3.53
C MET A 145 -9.42 21.28 -4.89
N ILE A 146 -8.61 20.75 -5.81
CA ILE A 146 -8.44 21.33 -7.15
C ILE A 146 -9.75 21.22 -7.94
N SER A 147 -10.42 20.07 -7.93
CA SER A 147 -11.69 19.88 -8.63
C SER A 147 -12.76 20.89 -8.19
N LEU A 148 -12.87 21.12 -6.87
CA LEU A 148 -13.81 22.09 -6.29
C LEU A 148 -13.42 23.55 -6.55
N GLY A 149 -12.12 23.85 -6.62
CA GLY A 149 -11.60 25.21 -6.82
C GLY A 149 -11.39 25.62 -8.29
N ALA A 150 -11.46 24.69 -9.23
CA ALA A 150 -11.17 24.91 -10.64
C ALA A 150 -12.14 25.93 -11.29
N GLN A 151 -11.58 26.94 -11.96
CA GLN A 151 -12.36 27.96 -12.69
C GLN A 151 -12.61 27.56 -14.14
N ASP A 152 -11.78 26.69 -14.70
CA ASP A 152 -11.93 26.15 -16.06
C ASP A 152 -12.21 24.63 -16.05
N GLU A 153 -12.84 24.18 -17.14
CA GLU A 153 -13.28 22.79 -17.27
C GLU A 153 -12.12 21.80 -17.41
N ASN A 154 -11.00 22.21 -18.01
CA ASN A 154 -9.86 21.31 -18.23
C ASN A 154 -9.15 20.97 -16.92
N THR A 155 -8.99 21.95 -16.02
CA THR A 155 -8.46 21.74 -14.67
C THR A 155 -9.37 20.81 -13.87
N ARG A 156 -10.69 21.07 -13.90
CA ARG A 156 -11.69 20.27 -13.21
C ARG A 156 -11.70 18.83 -13.70
N GLU A 157 -11.68 18.64 -15.02
CA GLU A 157 -11.66 17.32 -15.65
C GLU A 157 -10.38 16.56 -15.30
N SER A 158 -9.22 17.22 -15.35
CA SER A 158 -7.95 16.59 -14.97
C SER A 158 -8.00 16.11 -13.51
N ALA A 159 -8.48 16.94 -12.58
CA ALA A 159 -8.62 16.55 -11.18
C ALA A 159 -9.64 15.40 -10.98
N ASN A 160 -10.76 15.42 -11.68
CA ASN A 160 -11.77 14.35 -11.63
C ASN A 160 -11.25 13.02 -12.18
N GLN A 161 -10.44 13.04 -13.23
CA GLN A 161 -9.79 11.86 -13.78
C GLN A 161 -8.79 11.25 -12.78
N ILE A 162 -8.06 12.08 -12.04
CA ILE A 162 -7.19 11.61 -10.95
C ILE A 162 -8.04 10.95 -9.85
N LEU A 163 -9.11 11.59 -9.40
CA LEU A 163 -10.01 11.04 -8.37
C LEU A 163 -10.65 9.72 -8.79
N SER A 164 -11.11 9.63 -10.03
CA SER A 164 -11.73 8.40 -10.57
C SER A 164 -10.77 7.22 -10.52
N ARG A 165 -9.51 7.44 -10.93
CA ARG A 165 -8.47 6.40 -10.95
C ARG A 165 -7.96 6.04 -9.56
N PHE A 166 -7.82 7.04 -8.70
CA PHE A 166 -7.58 6.81 -7.28
C PHE A 166 -8.68 5.93 -6.68
N GLN A 167 -9.96 6.25 -6.93
CA GLN A 167 -11.08 5.49 -6.39
C GLN A 167 -11.10 4.05 -6.92
N ALA A 168 -10.77 3.83 -8.19
CA ALA A 168 -10.63 2.50 -8.77
C ALA A 168 -9.53 1.70 -8.04
N ALA A 169 -8.33 2.26 -7.91
CA ALA A 169 -7.22 1.65 -7.19
C ALA A 169 -7.58 1.34 -5.72
N TYR A 170 -8.26 2.27 -5.04
CA TYR A 170 -8.67 2.10 -3.65
C TYR A 170 -9.75 1.02 -3.49
N ASN A 171 -10.70 0.94 -4.41
CA ASN A 171 -11.74 -0.09 -4.40
C ASN A 171 -11.18 -1.49 -4.61
N GLU A 172 -10.10 -1.62 -5.38
CA GLU A 172 -9.39 -2.89 -5.57
C GLU A 172 -8.55 -3.28 -4.34
N LEU A 173 -7.93 -2.29 -3.67
CA LEU A 173 -7.11 -2.52 -2.49
C LEU A 173 -7.94 -2.83 -1.24
N ARG A 174 -9.12 -2.21 -1.09
CA ARG A 174 -9.93 -2.29 0.13
C ARG A 174 -10.30 -3.73 0.55
N PRO A 175 -10.76 -4.62 -0.33
CA PRO A 175 -11.05 -6.01 0.04
C PRO A 175 -9.84 -6.77 0.60
N ILE A 176 -8.63 -6.40 0.17
CA ILE A 176 -7.37 -6.99 0.66
C ILE A 176 -7.06 -6.45 2.05
N GLN A 177 -7.17 -5.13 2.24
CA GLN A 177 -6.97 -4.45 3.52
C GLN A 177 -7.94 -4.89 4.63
N THR A 178 -9.11 -5.41 4.25
CA THR A 178 -10.17 -5.82 5.19
C THR A 178 -10.43 -7.32 5.20
N ALA A 179 -9.52 -8.13 4.64
CA ALA A 179 -9.69 -9.59 4.61
C ALA A 179 -9.71 -10.15 6.04
N ASP A 180 -10.80 -10.82 6.42
CA ASP A 180 -11.08 -11.26 7.79
C ASP A 180 -10.78 -12.77 8.04
N TYR A 181 -10.33 -13.46 6.99
CA TYR A 181 -10.08 -14.89 7.03
C TYR A 181 -8.76 -15.28 6.35
N GLN A 182 -8.63 -15.13 5.03
CA GLN A 182 -7.38 -15.41 4.33
C GLN A 182 -7.13 -14.46 3.18
N LEU A 183 -5.86 -14.26 2.86
CA LEU A 183 -5.41 -13.76 1.57
C LEU A 183 -4.71 -14.87 0.80
N LYS A 184 -5.17 -15.13 -0.41
CA LYS A 184 -4.53 -16.04 -1.36
C LYS A 184 -3.75 -15.23 -2.38
N ILE A 185 -2.48 -15.59 -2.59
CA ILE A 185 -1.64 -15.01 -3.64
C ILE A 185 -1.24 -16.13 -4.60
N SER A 186 -1.60 -15.99 -5.88
CA SER A 186 -1.40 -17.04 -6.88
C SER A 186 -1.19 -16.47 -8.28
N LYS A 187 -0.68 -17.29 -9.19
CA LYS A 187 -0.66 -16.99 -10.63
C LYS A 187 -2.04 -17.24 -11.25
N ASP A 188 -2.51 -16.33 -12.08
CA ASP A 188 -3.69 -16.53 -12.91
C ASP A 188 -3.36 -17.27 -14.21
N VAL A 189 -4.37 -17.49 -15.07
CA VAL A 189 -4.22 -18.19 -16.35
C VAL A 189 -3.27 -17.51 -17.34
N SER A 190 -2.97 -16.23 -17.14
CA SER A 190 -2.03 -15.45 -17.95
C SER A 190 -0.60 -15.45 -17.38
N GLY A 191 -0.40 -16.06 -16.20
CA GLY A 191 0.87 -16.06 -15.48
C GLY A 191 1.08 -14.82 -14.61
N ASP A 192 0.05 -13.96 -14.46
CA ASP A 192 0.09 -12.77 -13.63
C ASP A 192 -0.15 -13.12 -12.17
N THR A 193 0.55 -12.43 -11.27
CA THR A 193 0.33 -12.60 -9.82
C THR A 193 -0.93 -11.84 -9.41
N THR A 194 -1.83 -12.52 -8.69
CA THR A 194 -3.11 -11.99 -8.22
C THR A 194 -3.24 -12.18 -6.71
N ILE A 195 -4.00 -11.29 -6.06
CA ILE A 195 -4.32 -11.38 -4.63
C ILE A 195 -5.84 -11.51 -4.50
N THR A 196 -6.29 -12.57 -3.84
CA THR A 196 -7.71 -12.88 -3.66
C THR A 196 -8.03 -13.01 -2.18
N PRO A 197 -8.89 -12.14 -1.60
CA PRO A 197 -9.43 -12.38 -0.28
C PRO A 197 -10.38 -13.58 -0.31
N ILE A 198 -10.20 -14.51 0.62
CA ILE A 198 -11.07 -15.68 0.78
C ILE A 198 -11.98 -15.43 1.98
N THR A 199 -13.29 -15.58 1.79
CA THR A 199 -14.27 -15.48 2.87
C THR A 199 -14.39 -16.82 3.61
N ARG A 200 -14.77 -16.78 4.89
CA ARG A 200 -15.05 -18.01 5.63
C ARG A 200 -16.16 -18.80 4.94
N PRO A 201 -16.01 -20.12 4.75
CA PRO A 201 -17.15 -20.95 4.37
C PRO A 201 -18.23 -20.78 5.45
N ASN A 202 -19.46 -20.47 5.04
CA ASN A 202 -20.59 -20.53 5.96
C ASN A 202 -20.72 -21.98 6.42
N THR A 203 -20.30 -22.29 7.64
CA THR A 203 -20.66 -23.54 8.31
C THR A 203 -22.17 -23.53 8.49
N GLN A 204 -22.85 -24.33 7.67
CA GLN A 204 -24.26 -24.70 7.87
C GLN A 204 -24.38 -25.69 9.03
#